data_AF-N8W898-F1
#
_entry.id   AF-N8W898-F1
#
_cell.length_a   1.000
_cell.length_b   1.000
_cell.length_c   1.000
_cell.angle_alpha   90.00
_cell.angle_beta   90.00
_cell.angle_gamma   90.00
#
_symmetry.space_group_name_H-M   'P 1'
#
loop_
_entity.id
_entity.type
_entity.pdbx_description
1 polymer ?
#
loop_
_entity_poly.entity_id
_entity_poly.type
_entity_poly.pdbx_seq_one_letter_code
_entity_poly.pdbx_strand_id
1 'polypeptide(L)'
;MKLILILSTLTVLLSGCAAMSVEQCKTANWFNVGERDGSDGHESRLDKYYSSCQKANIVPNQKLYEQGYQKGLGYYCRPEIIFSEALEGRGDIRVCPIEKRESLRSYYQVANEYYQADSEFDRSQNDMNRYLKELERKDLSSKVRDDYQKRLYDLRINSSWVQSRYHQAVRNLERFKAEHGLY
;
A
#
# COMPACT_ATOMS: atom_id res chain seq x y z
N MET A 1 59.30 -1.97 6.25
CA MET A 1 58.42 -1.62 7.39
C MET A 1 57.00 -2.07 7.04
N LYS A 2 56.30 -2.66 8.00
CA LYS A 2 55.14 -3.56 7.82
C LYS A 2 53.92 -2.81 7.26
N LEU A 3 53.36 -3.31 6.14
CA LEU A 3 52.03 -2.95 5.66
C LEU A 3 50.99 -3.45 6.67
N ILE A 4 50.29 -2.55 7.34
CA ILE A 4 49.14 -2.89 8.18
C ILE A 4 47.90 -2.78 7.28
N LEU A 5 47.46 -3.92 6.75
CA LEU A 5 46.15 -4.09 6.14
C LEU A 5 45.10 -3.99 7.25
N ILE A 6 44.50 -2.81 7.40
CA ILE A 6 43.31 -2.61 8.24
C ILE A 6 42.14 -3.25 7.51
N LEU A 7 41.89 -4.52 7.82
CA LEU A 7 40.72 -5.25 7.37
C LEU A 7 39.51 -4.70 8.14
N SER A 8 38.90 -3.64 7.60
CA SER A 8 37.65 -3.09 8.12
C SER A 8 36.52 -4.09 7.82
N THR A 9 36.30 -5.03 8.75
CA THR A 9 35.13 -5.91 8.76
C THR A 9 33.89 -5.05 8.97
N LEU A 10 33.25 -4.66 7.87
CA LEU A 10 31.93 -4.05 7.87
C LEU A 10 30.92 -5.16 8.19
N THR A 11 30.62 -5.33 9.47
CA THR A 11 29.53 -6.19 9.94
C THR A 11 28.21 -5.56 9.50
N VAL A 12 27.72 -5.99 8.34
CA VAL A 12 26.35 -5.76 7.90
C VAL A 12 25.46 -6.55 8.86
N LEU A 13 24.97 -5.89 9.91
CA LEU A 13 23.89 -6.41 10.73
C LEU A 13 22.66 -6.48 9.82
N LEU A 14 22.37 -7.66 9.31
CA LEU A 14 21.07 -7.97 8.74
C LEU A 14 20.05 -7.86 9.88
N SER A 15 19.51 -6.67 10.08
CA SER A 15 18.26 -6.50 10.79
C SER A 15 17.19 -7.21 9.97
N GLY A 16 16.98 -8.50 10.22
CA GLY A 16 15.74 -9.15 9.81
C GLY A 16 14.58 -8.29 10.29
N CYS A 17 13.50 -8.20 9.49
CA CYS A 17 12.33 -7.37 9.75
C CYS A 17 11.61 -7.79 11.04
N ALA A 18 12.22 -7.53 12.19
CA ALA A 18 11.62 -7.66 13.50
C ALA A 18 10.61 -6.52 13.64
N ALA A 19 9.42 -6.84 14.15
CA ALA A 19 8.38 -5.83 14.34
C ALA A 19 8.78 -4.79 15.39
N MET A 20 9.64 -5.17 16.34
CA MET A 20 10.26 -4.30 17.34
C MET A 20 11.69 -4.74 17.65
N SER A 21 12.53 -3.77 18.01
CA SER A 21 13.85 -4.02 18.60
C SER A 21 13.75 -4.44 20.08
N VAL A 22 14.81 -5.03 20.60
CA VAL A 22 14.92 -5.43 22.03
C VAL A 22 14.65 -4.26 22.97
N GLU A 23 15.20 -3.09 22.69
CA GLU A 23 14.99 -1.91 23.54
C GLU A 23 13.54 -1.42 23.48
N GLN A 24 12.93 -1.41 22.28
CA GLN A 24 11.52 -1.07 22.15
C GLN A 24 10.62 -2.03 22.94
N CYS A 25 10.94 -3.34 22.99
CA CYS A 25 10.20 -4.32 23.79
C CYS A 25 10.27 -4.01 25.30
N LYS A 26 11.45 -3.60 25.81
CA LYS A 26 11.66 -3.29 27.23
C LYS A 26 10.84 -2.11 27.72
N THR A 27 10.65 -1.12 26.85
CA THR A 27 9.93 0.12 27.19
C THR A 27 8.52 0.18 26.60
N ALA A 28 8.03 -0.93 26.04
CA ALA A 28 6.76 -0.95 25.31
C ALA A 28 5.57 -0.67 26.24
N ASN A 29 4.77 0.35 25.90
CA ASN A 29 3.40 0.45 26.38
C ASN A 29 2.50 -0.30 25.39
N TRP A 30 2.12 -1.53 25.73
CA TRP A 30 1.37 -2.42 24.83
C TRP A 30 0.03 -1.85 24.37
N PHE A 31 -0.64 -1.03 25.20
CA PHE A 31 -1.84 -0.33 24.77
C PHE A 31 -1.54 0.65 23.63
N ASN A 32 -0.51 1.49 23.77
CA ASN A 32 -0.14 2.46 22.74
C ASN A 32 0.36 1.78 21.46
N VAL A 33 1.05 0.64 21.59
CA VAL A 33 1.47 -0.17 20.43
C VAL A 33 0.25 -0.67 19.68
N GLY A 34 -0.74 -1.24 20.38
CA GLY A 34 -2.00 -1.66 19.77
C GLY A 34 -2.76 -0.52 19.12
N GLU A 35 -2.90 0.61 19.83
CA GLU A 35 -3.60 1.79 19.32
C GLU A 35 -3.01 2.29 18.00
N ARG A 36 -1.68 2.34 17.91
CA ARG A 36 -0.99 2.71 16.67
C ARG A 36 -1.25 1.71 15.55
N ASP A 37 -1.12 0.42 15.83
CA ASP A 37 -1.37 -0.62 14.82
C ASP A 37 -2.78 -0.53 14.24
N GLY A 38 -3.76 -0.34 15.12
CA GLY A 38 -5.16 -0.18 14.73
C GLY A 38 -5.41 1.11 13.97
N SER A 39 -4.81 2.23 14.37
CA SER A 39 -4.96 3.52 13.68
C SER A 39 -4.31 3.53 12.30
N ASP A 40 -3.23 2.77 12.14
CA ASP A 40 -2.52 2.60 10.87
C ASP A 40 -3.24 1.60 9.93
N GLY A 41 -4.37 1.00 10.37
CA GLY A 41 -5.15 0.06 9.57
C GLY A 41 -4.45 -1.28 9.34
N HIS A 42 -3.47 -1.62 10.16
CA HIS A 42 -2.79 -2.91 10.06
C HIS A 42 -3.64 -4.02 10.64
N GLU A 43 -3.54 -5.23 10.09
CA GLU A 43 -3.95 -6.43 10.82
C GLU A 43 -3.16 -6.52 12.14
N SER A 44 -3.77 -7.12 13.16
CA SER A 44 -3.12 -7.37 14.45
C SER A 44 -1.74 -7.97 14.25
N ARG A 45 -0.73 -7.34 14.84
CA ARG A 45 0.69 -7.73 14.73
C ARG A 45 1.19 -8.39 16.00
N LEU A 46 0.30 -8.77 16.92
CA LEU A 46 0.66 -9.32 18.23
C LEU A 46 1.61 -10.52 18.13
N ASP A 47 1.37 -11.44 17.19
CA ASP A 47 2.24 -12.61 16.95
C ASP A 47 3.67 -12.20 16.53
N LYS A 48 3.78 -11.12 15.74
CA LYS A 48 5.08 -10.57 15.34
C LYS A 48 5.81 -9.96 16.54
N TYR A 49 5.08 -9.38 17.48
CA TYR A 49 5.65 -8.87 18.73
C TYR A 49 6.06 -9.98 19.68
N TYR A 50 5.29 -11.06 19.81
CA TYR A 50 5.72 -12.25 20.56
C TYR A 50 7.06 -12.78 20.05
N SER A 51 7.18 -12.96 18.73
CA SER A 51 8.42 -13.42 18.09
C SER A 51 9.59 -12.45 18.29
N SER A 52 9.36 -11.14 18.15
CA SER A 52 10.42 -10.13 18.26
C SER A 52 10.90 -9.94 19.71
N CYS A 53 9.97 -9.92 20.67
CA CYS A 53 10.27 -9.64 22.08
C CYS A 53 10.71 -10.86 22.88
N GLN A 54 10.49 -12.08 22.38
CA GLN A 54 11.05 -13.29 22.97
C GLN A 54 12.57 -13.24 23.10
N LYS A 55 13.28 -12.61 22.15
CA LYS A 55 14.74 -12.40 22.21
C LYS A 55 15.18 -11.57 23.42
N ALA A 56 14.27 -10.77 23.97
CA ALA A 56 14.46 -9.97 25.18
C ALA A 56 13.89 -10.64 26.44
N ASN A 57 13.37 -11.88 26.33
CA ASN A 57 12.57 -12.56 27.35
C ASN A 57 11.36 -11.74 27.83
N ILE A 58 10.77 -10.95 26.92
CA ILE A 58 9.60 -10.11 27.20
C ILE A 58 8.39 -10.73 26.52
N VAL A 59 7.32 -10.87 27.30
CA VAL A 59 6.01 -11.35 26.84
C VAL A 59 5.09 -10.14 26.65
N PRO A 60 4.63 -9.85 25.42
CA PRO A 60 3.62 -8.83 25.18
C PRO A 60 2.37 -8.97 26.06
N ASN A 61 1.85 -7.84 26.56
CA ASN A 61 0.56 -7.85 27.25
C ASN A 61 -0.57 -7.83 26.21
N GLN A 62 -1.08 -9.02 25.89
CA GLN A 62 -2.15 -9.22 24.91
C GLN A 62 -3.38 -8.37 25.18
N LYS A 63 -3.90 -8.37 26.43
CA LYS A 63 -5.13 -7.64 26.77
C LYS A 63 -4.97 -6.14 26.53
N LEU A 64 -3.85 -5.55 26.96
CA LEU A 64 -3.59 -4.12 26.74
C LEU A 64 -3.45 -3.82 25.25
N TYR A 65 -2.72 -4.66 24.51
CA TYR A 65 -2.56 -4.51 23.07
C TYR A 65 -3.91 -4.55 22.34
N GLU A 66 -4.74 -5.56 22.60
CA GLU A 66 -6.05 -5.70 21.97
C GLU A 66 -6.97 -4.52 22.30
N GLN A 67 -6.98 -4.04 23.54
CA GLN A 67 -7.73 -2.84 23.93
C GLN A 67 -7.29 -1.60 23.16
N GLY A 68 -5.97 -1.39 23.05
CA GLY A 68 -5.40 -0.33 22.25
C GLY A 68 -5.79 -0.47 20.79
N TYR A 69 -5.62 -1.67 20.23
CA TYR A 69 -5.90 -1.99 18.83
C TYR A 69 -7.35 -1.70 18.45
N GLN A 70 -8.32 -2.10 19.28
CA GLN A 70 -9.73 -1.77 19.04
C GLN A 70 -9.99 -0.25 19.08
N LYS A 71 -9.33 0.47 20.00
CA LYS A 71 -9.39 1.94 20.02
C LYS A 71 -8.80 2.55 18.74
N GLY A 72 -7.65 2.04 18.30
CA GLY A 72 -6.99 2.41 17.05
C GLY A 72 -7.89 2.23 15.83
N LEU A 73 -8.51 1.05 15.70
CA LEU A 73 -9.48 0.77 14.65
C LEU A 73 -10.69 1.72 14.70
N GLY A 74 -11.02 2.27 15.86
CA GLY A 74 -12.01 3.34 15.98
C GLY A 74 -11.67 4.59 15.15
N TYR A 75 -10.38 4.92 15.03
CA TYR A 75 -9.89 6.02 14.21
C TYR A 75 -9.78 5.66 12.73
N TYR A 76 -9.26 4.46 12.43
CA TYR A 76 -9.06 4.00 11.05
C TYR A 76 -10.39 3.69 10.33
N CYS A 77 -11.30 3.00 11.02
CA CYS A 77 -12.58 2.53 10.46
C CYS A 77 -13.64 3.63 10.52
N ARG A 78 -13.31 4.76 9.89
CA ARG A 78 -14.17 5.91 9.63
C ARG A 78 -14.36 6.03 8.11
N PRO A 79 -15.58 6.35 7.64
CA PRO A 79 -15.85 6.40 6.20
C PRO A 79 -14.87 7.25 5.39
N GLU A 80 -14.54 8.44 5.89
CA GLU A 80 -13.61 9.38 5.28
C GLU A 80 -12.16 8.86 5.22
N ILE A 81 -11.73 8.11 6.24
CA ILE A 81 -10.38 7.52 6.27
C ILE A 81 -10.31 6.37 5.27
N ILE A 82 -11.27 5.44 5.30
CA ILE A 82 -11.34 4.33 4.34
C ILE A 82 -11.42 4.82 2.90
N PHE A 83 -12.22 5.87 2.65
CA PHE A 83 -12.30 6.50 1.34
C PHE A 83 -10.95 7.09 0.91
N SER A 84 -10.28 7.85 1.79
CA SER A 84 -8.98 8.46 1.47
C SER A 84 -7.88 7.43 1.21
N GLU A 85 -7.82 6.36 2.01
CA GLU A 85 -6.85 5.28 1.82
C GLU A 85 -7.09 4.55 0.49
N ALA A 86 -8.35 4.27 0.17
CA ALA A 86 -8.73 3.60 -1.07
C ALA A 86 -8.44 4.45 -2.32
N LEU A 87 -8.51 5.78 -2.23
CA LEU A 87 -8.10 6.69 -3.31
C LEU A 87 -6.61 6.56 -3.65
N GLU A 88 -5.80 6.17 -2.66
CA GLU A 88 -4.36 5.97 -2.82
C GLU A 88 -4.00 4.49 -3.07
N GLY A 89 -5.00 3.65 -3.38
CA GLY A 89 -4.81 2.22 -3.63
C GLY A 89 -4.45 1.43 -2.38
N ARG A 90 -4.73 1.98 -1.21
CA ARG A 90 -4.47 1.37 0.10
C ARG A 90 -5.78 1.04 0.81
N GLY A 91 -5.59 0.56 2.03
CA GLY A 91 -6.64 0.27 2.99
C GLY A 91 -7.31 -1.07 2.82
N ASP A 92 -7.91 -1.55 3.90
CA ASP A 92 -8.60 -2.83 3.92
C ASP A 92 -9.75 -2.81 4.93
N ILE A 93 -10.98 -2.80 4.44
CA ILE A 93 -12.17 -2.85 5.30
C ILE A 93 -12.26 -4.13 6.14
N ARG A 94 -11.52 -5.19 5.80
CA ARG A 94 -11.52 -6.45 6.57
C ARG A 94 -10.82 -6.30 7.91
N VAL A 95 -9.93 -5.31 8.08
CA VAL A 95 -9.34 -5.03 9.40
C VAL A 95 -10.35 -4.40 10.36
N CYS A 96 -11.42 -3.81 9.82
CA CYS A 96 -12.47 -3.19 10.61
C CYS A 96 -13.39 -4.21 11.29
N PRO A 97 -14.00 -3.82 12.43
CA PRO A 97 -15.04 -4.62 13.08
C PRO A 97 -16.15 -4.99 12.12
N ILE A 98 -16.67 -6.22 12.23
CA ILE A 98 -17.61 -6.81 11.25
C ILE A 98 -18.85 -5.93 11.06
N GLU A 99 -19.36 -5.36 12.14
CA GLU A 99 -20.51 -4.47 12.19
C GLU A 99 -20.33 -3.16 11.39
N LYS A 100 -19.08 -2.73 11.14
CA LYS A 100 -18.78 -1.53 10.34
C LYS A 100 -18.53 -1.84 8.86
N ARG A 101 -18.21 -3.09 8.52
CA ARG A 101 -17.72 -3.42 7.16
C ARG A 101 -18.74 -3.09 6.07
N GLU A 102 -20.02 -3.33 6.33
CA GLU A 102 -21.06 -3.09 5.34
C GLU A 102 -21.26 -1.60 5.05
N SER A 103 -21.26 -0.75 6.08
CA SER A 103 -21.40 0.70 5.89
C SER A 103 -20.17 1.35 5.26
N LEU A 104 -18.98 0.74 5.41
CA LEU A 104 -17.73 1.19 4.80
C LEU A 104 -17.53 0.69 3.37
N ARG A 105 -18.30 -0.31 2.94
CA ARG A 105 -18.11 -1.00 1.66
C ARG A 105 -18.15 -0.03 0.47
N SER A 106 -19.17 0.83 0.40
CA SER A 106 -19.36 1.76 -0.71
C SER A 106 -18.23 2.79 -0.80
N TYR A 107 -17.79 3.32 0.35
CA TYR A 107 -16.67 4.26 0.46
C TYR A 107 -15.37 3.65 -0.09
N TYR A 108 -15.06 2.42 0.29
CA TYR A 108 -13.89 1.72 -0.24
C TYR A 108 -14.04 1.42 -1.74
N GLN A 109 -15.18 0.89 -2.16
CA GLN A 109 -15.38 0.40 -3.54
C GLN A 109 -15.24 1.52 -4.56
N VAL A 110 -15.96 2.64 -4.38
CA VAL A 110 -15.94 3.73 -5.36
C VAL A 110 -14.55 4.37 -5.48
N ALA A 111 -13.85 4.54 -4.36
CA ALA A 111 -12.51 5.12 -4.31
C ALA A 111 -11.47 4.17 -4.91
N ASN A 112 -11.50 2.88 -4.58
CA ASN A 112 -10.61 1.89 -5.14
C ASN A 112 -10.90 1.67 -6.65
N GLU A 113 -12.16 1.67 -7.09
CA GLU A 113 -12.50 1.60 -8.51
C GLU A 113 -11.91 2.76 -9.31
N TYR A 114 -11.97 3.98 -8.76
CA TYR A 114 -11.28 5.14 -9.30
C TYR A 114 -9.77 4.91 -9.37
N TYR A 115 -9.13 4.57 -8.25
CA TYR A 115 -7.68 4.34 -8.21
C TYR A 115 -7.22 3.31 -9.26
N GLN A 116 -7.94 2.21 -9.41
CA GLN A 116 -7.61 1.17 -10.39
C GLN A 116 -7.76 1.68 -11.83
N ALA A 117 -8.82 2.43 -12.12
CA ALA A 117 -9.07 2.98 -13.45
C ALA A 117 -8.05 4.08 -13.81
N ASP A 118 -7.71 4.93 -12.85
CA ASP A 118 -6.70 5.99 -12.96
C ASP A 118 -5.30 5.40 -13.19
N SER A 119 -4.89 4.44 -12.35
CA SER A 119 -3.62 3.70 -12.49
C SER A 119 -3.51 2.97 -13.84
N GLU A 120 -4.62 2.38 -14.32
CA GLU A 120 -4.67 1.71 -15.61
C GLU A 120 -4.54 2.70 -16.78
N PHE A 121 -5.23 3.83 -16.69
CA PHE A 121 -5.14 4.91 -17.66
C PHE A 121 -3.71 5.46 -17.75
N ASP A 122 -3.12 5.83 -16.62
CA ASP A 122 -1.76 6.36 -16.56
C ASP A 122 -0.72 5.37 -17.06
N ARG A 123 -0.82 4.09 -16.67
CA ARG A 123 0.07 3.05 -17.18
C ARG A 123 -0.05 2.93 -18.70
N SER A 124 -1.27 2.94 -19.24
CA SER A 124 -1.50 2.87 -20.68
C SER A 124 -0.87 4.06 -21.42
N GLN A 125 -1.05 5.28 -20.91
CA GLN A 125 -0.42 6.49 -21.48
C GLN A 125 1.11 6.42 -21.43
N ASN A 126 1.67 6.06 -20.27
CA ASN A 126 3.11 5.96 -20.07
C ASN A 126 3.74 4.89 -20.96
N ASP A 127 3.07 3.74 -21.11
CA ASP A 127 3.54 2.66 -21.97
C ASP A 127 3.49 3.06 -23.46
N MET A 128 2.42 3.73 -23.90
CA MET A 128 2.33 4.26 -25.27
C MET A 128 3.47 5.25 -25.55
N ASN A 129 3.68 6.21 -24.65
CA ASN A 129 4.76 7.20 -24.77
C ASN A 129 6.14 6.54 -24.77
N ARG A 130 6.35 5.53 -23.91
CA ARG A 130 7.59 4.75 -23.87
C ARG A 130 7.84 4.06 -25.20
N TYR A 131 6.88 3.33 -25.75
CA TYR A 131 7.10 2.61 -27.01
C TYR A 131 7.26 3.53 -28.21
N LEU A 132 6.53 4.65 -28.26
CA LEU A 132 6.73 5.67 -29.29
C LEU A 132 8.16 6.21 -29.26
N LYS A 133 8.65 6.58 -28.06
CA LYS A 133 10.02 7.07 -27.87
C LYS A 133 11.07 6.02 -28.20
N GLU A 134 10.88 4.77 -27.79
CA GLU A 134 11.84 3.70 -28.13
C GLU A 134 11.89 3.50 -29.64
N LEU A 135 10.75 3.51 -30.35
CA LEU A 135 10.71 3.29 -31.81
C LEU A 135 11.46 4.37 -32.63
N GLU A 136 11.69 5.55 -32.07
CA GLU A 136 12.52 6.61 -32.67
C GLU A 136 14.03 6.27 -32.69
N ARG A 137 14.47 5.32 -31.85
CA ARG A 137 15.86 4.89 -31.81
C ARG A 137 16.28 4.19 -33.10
N LYS A 138 17.45 4.57 -33.60
CA LYS A 138 18.04 4.06 -34.85
C LYS A 138 18.81 2.75 -34.65
N ASP A 139 19.25 2.47 -33.43
CA ASP A 139 20.07 1.32 -33.04
C ASP A 139 19.27 0.08 -32.62
N LEU A 140 17.94 0.12 -32.78
CA LEU A 140 17.04 -0.99 -32.45
C LEU A 140 17.17 -2.15 -33.44
N SER A 141 17.30 -3.38 -32.91
CA SER A 141 17.19 -4.59 -33.73
C SER A 141 15.77 -4.77 -34.28
N SER A 142 15.65 -5.42 -35.44
CA SER A 142 14.34 -5.68 -36.07
C SER A 142 13.37 -6.37 -35.12
N LYS A 143 13.84 -7.40 -34.39
CA LYS A 143 13.00 -8.17 -33.46
C LYS A 143 12.42 -7.32 -32.33
N VAL A 144 13.21 -6.39 -31.78
CA VAL A 144 12.73 -5.50 -30.70
C VAL A 144 11.78 -4.44 -31.25
N ARG A 145 12.05 -3.92 -32.45
CA ARG A 145 11.16 -2.99 -33.15
C ARG A 145 9.78 -3.62 -33.39
N ASP A 146 9.73 -4.86 -33.88
CA ASP A 146 8.50 -5.58 -34.13
C ASP A 146 7.70 -5.83 -32.83
N ASP A 147 8.39 -6.18 -31.72
CA ASP A 147 7.76 -6.34 -30.40
C ASP A 147 7.12 -5.04 -29.91
N TYR A 148 7.83 -3.91 -30.00
CA TYR A 148 7.29 -2.61 -29.59
C TYR A 148 6.12 -2.14 -30.46
N GLN A 149 6.18 -2.38 -31.78
CA GLN A 149 5.06 -2.08 -32.68
C GLN A 149 3.82 -2.90 -32.31
N LYS A 150 3.98 -4.19 -32.00
CA LYS A 150 2.88 -5.05 -31.55
C LYS A 150 2.28 -4.54 -30.24
N ARG A 151 3.10 -4.25 -29.23
CA ARG A 151 2.62 -3.72 -27.93
C ARG A 151 1.90 -2.38 -28.08
N LEU A 152 2.42 -1.50 -28.92
CA LEU A 152 1.79 -0.20 -29.20
C LEU A 152 0.44 -0.37 -29.90
N TYR A 153 0.33 -1.33 -30.83
CA TYR A 153 -0.93 -1.67 -31.48
C TYR A 153 -1.97 -2.17 -30.46
N ASP A 154 -1.58 -3.11 -29.59
CA ASP A 154 -2.45 -3.66 -28.55
C ASP A 154 -2.93 -2.57 -27.57
N LEU A 155 -2.05 -1.66 -27.16
CA LEU A 155 -2.41 -0.50 -26.33
C LEU A 155 -3.38 0.44 -27.03
N ARG A 156 -3.16 0.73 -28.31
CA ARG A 156 -4.02 1.63 -29.08
C ARG A 156 -5.43 1.06 -29.25
N ILE A 157 -5.56 -0.24 -29.49
CA ILE A 157 -6.88 -0.90 -29.55
C ILE A 157 -7.65 -0.70 -28.23
N ASN A 158 -6.96 -0.88 -27.10
CA ASN A 158 -7.61 -0.83 -25.79
C ASN A 158 -7.77 0.61 -25.24
N SER A 159 -7.10 1.59 -25.84
CA SER A 159 -7.04 2.99 -25.34
C SER A 159 -8.41 3.62 -25.10
N SER A 160 -9.35 3.45 -26.05
CA SER A 160 -10.71 3.99 -25.94
C SER A 160 -11.48 3.39 -24.77
N TRP A 161 -11.36 2.08 -24.56
CA TRP A 161 -12.01 1.39 -23.44
C TRP A 161 -11.42 1.83 -22.10
N VAL A 162 -10.09 1.89 -21.99
CA VAL A 162 -9.39 2.37 -20.78
C VAL A 162 -9.80 3.81 -20.45
N GLN A 163 -9.84 4.69 -21.45
CA GLN A 163 -10.25 6.08 -21.28
C GLN A 163 -11.73 6.18 -20.84
N SER A 164 -12.61 5.39 -21.43
CA SER A 164 -14.03 5.36 -21.05
C SER A 164 -14.21 4.90 -19.60
N ARG A 165 -13.49 3.85 -19.19
CA ARG A 165 -13.49 3.34 -17.81
C ARG A 165 -13.02 4.41 -16.82
N TYR A 166 -11.91 5.09 -17.12
CA TYR A 166 -11.40 6.18 -16.31
C TYR A 166 -12.44 7.29 -16.13
N HIS A 167 -13.01 7.81 -17.22
CA HIS A 167 -14.01 8.87 -17.13
C HIS A 167 -15.28 8.44 -16.38
N GLN A 168 -15.69 7.18 -16.51
CA GLN A 168 -16.81 6.65 -15.74
C GLN A 168 -16.49 6.60 -14.24
N ALA A 169 -15.29 6.16 -13.87
CA ALA A 169 -14.86 6.10 -12.48
C ALA A 169 -14.77 7.50 -11.87
N VAL A 170 -14.22 8.48 -12.59
CA VAL A 170 -14.20 9.90 -12.18
C VAL A 170 -15.62 10.41 -11.90
N ARG A 171 -16.57 10.20 -12.83
CA ARG A 171 -17.96 10.65 -12.62
C ARG A 171 -18.62 9.99 -11.41
N ASN A 172 -18.38 8.69 -11.23
CA ASN A 172 -18.92 7.95 -10.08
C ASN A 172 -18.34 8.47 -8.77
N LEU A 173 -17.04 8.74 -8.73
CA LEU A 173 -16.34 9.28 -7.57
C LEU A 173 -16.88 10.67 -7.20
N GLU A 174 -16.93 11.59 -8.17
CA GLU A 174 -17.40 12.96 -7.92
C GLU A 174 -18.86 12.99 -7.45
N ARG A 175 -19.72 12.15 -8.04
CA ARG A 175 -21.10 11.99 -7.56
C ARG A 175 -21.14 11.50 -6.11
N PHE A 176 -20.36 10.45 -5.80
CA PHE A 176 -20.31 9.90 -4.45
C PHE A 176 -19.80 10.92 -3.43
N LYS A 177 -18.76 11.69 -3.79
CA LYS A 177 -18.21 12.79 -2.98
C LYS A 177 -19.29 13.83 -2.65
N ALA A 178 -20.07 14.25 -3.65
CA ALA A 178 -21.15 15.21 -3.47
C ALA A 178 -22.27 14.70 -2.57
N GLU A 179 -22.67 13.42 -2.73
CA GLU A 179 -23.74 12.78 -1.93
C GLU A 179 -23.36 12.61 -0.45
N HIS A 180 -22.07 12.45 -0.16
CA HIS A 180 -21.57 12.13 1.20
C HIS A 180 -20.79 13.27 1.86
N GLY A 181 -20.67 14.43 1.21
CA GLY A 181 -19.96 15.58 1.75
C GLY A 181 -18.44 15.39 1.88
N LEU A 182 -17.85 14.59 1.00
CA LEU A 182 -16.41 14.32 0.96
C LEU A 182 -15.78 15.27 -0.07
N TYR A 183 -15.35 16.47 0.33
CA TYR A 183 -14.71 17.44 -0.58
C TYR A 183 -13.21 17.51 -0.40
#